data_AF-A0AAU9VXX0-F1
#
_entry.id   AF-A0AAU9VXX0-F1
#
_cell.length_a   1.000
_cell.length_b   1.000
_cell.length_c   1.000
_cell.angle_alpha   90.00
_cell.angle_beta   90.00
_cell.angle_gamma   90.00
#
_symmetry.space_group_name_H-M   'P 1'
#
loop_
_entity.id
_entity.type
_entity.pdbx_description
1 polymer ?
#
loop_
_entity_poly.entity_id
_entity_poly.type
_entity_poly.pdbx_seq_one_letter_code
_entity_poly.pdbx_strand_id
1 'polypeptide(L)'
;MPCIEDWLTDPLSVIEGIFNESGSPDHEKVGEFFSSRLQKSEALLRVPSLNDIPSHLLKSKNLVRFRCMVQDMFDPEFYLAVYETVSKVDNSSKLRCGMYQDVVRCPENFELRLESPKNVTKERHIFYCVPIPGETDWARKAFAGRREASNSEAQASERKNTVLKRDLEEDMDDENTPAVQRGKCLYHCFKSVPHDACSDDAKRSRPSDTSGGSNVPTHQLSTDLNFPLPNEHGPACLVHVYDQESTLKVNDMVEFIGVLSVDPCLAVFNDDDMGDGNEQGPLGPAHDDLITPEEQAVHHPPPSLVPRLHVLASRNLVHSNPSIPSSITGEASVPILQQLADVRGELVSLLTQLMSGDSLAAEYLLLHLISSVYSWTGIMPVGKFTLNVSGCPSSDSFPREMHKLVEYLVPKCHFLSMTLNNMNSLNFVPKKDYTANRLKSSILQLSQSTNLIVDETALQAGQLNANGVKNVTALGNVISWQKLEYDFNFYKADFTTNLLILILSEGKSLLPADCHMALRPHQSPQPVERALSRISAVTMERMRAFLGVARLAEYSLSSEMQKILQDDFVKSRQENQSNMTAEDFHLLLLLSRLMSLSHGQSTLTPEMWNQVKQMEKERRSRLIC
;
A
#
# COMPACT_ATOMS: atom_id res chain seq x y z
N MET A 1 -40.31 8.41 13.61
CA MET A 1 -39.04 7.69 13.89
C MET A 1 -38.53 7.21 12.55
N PRO A 2 -37.45 7.76 11.97
CA PRO A 2 -37.00 7.29 10.67
C PRO A 2 -36.38 5.91 10.84
N CYS A 3 -36.70 5.04 9.88
CA CYS A 3 -36.18 3.68 9.74
C CYS A 3 -34.65 3.68 9.87
N ILE A 4 -34.07 2.58 10.32
CA ILE A 4 -32.63 2.33 10.23
C ILE A 4 -32.29 2.36 8.73
N GLU A 5 -31.88 3.52 8.19
CA GLU A 5 -31.49 3.64 6.79
C GLU A 5 -30.28 2.74 6.57
N ASP A 6 -30.40 1.80 5.63
CA ASP A 6 -29.40 0.79 5.30
C ASP A 6 -28.27 1.41 4.44
N TRP A 7 -27.65 2.48 4.96
CA TRP A 7 -26.63 3.29 4.28
C TRP A 7 -25.36 2.51 3.86
N LEU A 8 -25.16 1.30 4.41
CA LEU A 8 -24.06 0.41 4.05
C LEU A 8 -24.37 -0.43 2.80
N THR A 9 -25.62 -0.92 2.67
CA THR A 9 -26.05 -1.82 1.59
C THR A 9 -26.69 -1.09 0.43
N ASP A 10 -27.29 0.07 0.67
CA ASP A 10 -27.86 0.92 -0.38
C ASP A 10 -27.55 2.41 -0.15
N PRO A 11 -26.27 2.83 -0.28
CA PRO A 11 -25.88 4.23 -0.16
C PRO A 11 -26.54 5.14 -1.20
N LEU A 12 -26.95 4.59 -2.36
CA LEU A 12 -27.49 5.38 -3.46
C LEU A 12 -28.91 5.91 -3.18
N SER A 13 -29.74 5.19 -2.44
CA SER A 13 -31.06 5.71 -2.02
C SER A 13 -30.94 6.88 -1.05
N VAL A 14 -29.95 6.84 -0.16
CA VAL A 14 -29.64 7.95 0.75
C VAL A 14 -29.20 9.18 -0.05
N ILE A 15 -28.33 8.99 -1.06
CA ILE A 15 -27.88 10.08 -1.95
C ILE A 15 -29.06 10.65 -2.76
N GLU A 16 -29.97 9.81 -3.25
CA GLU A 16 -31.19 10.27 -3.93
C GLU A 16 -32.11 11.04 -2.96
N GLY A 17 -32.20 10.62 -1.70
CA GLY A 17 -32.90 11.35 -0.63
C GLY A 17 -32.34 12.76 -0.42
N ILE A 18 -31.02 12.87 -0.22
CA ILE A 18 -30.32 14.16 -0.05
C ILE A 18 -30.55 15.05 -1.27
N PHE A 19 -30.48 14.49 -2.49
CA PHE A 19 -30.73 15.23 -3.72
C PHE A 19 -32.17 15.76 -3.82
N ASN A 20 -33.16 14.98 -3.40
CA ASN A 20 -34.56 15.41 -3.41
C ASN A 20 -34.83 16.53 -2.39
N GLU A 21 -34.09 16.56 -1.27
CA GLU A 21 -34.18 17.61 -0.26
C GLU A 21 -33.44 18.88 -0.68
N SER A 22 -32.24 18.77 -1.27
CA SER A 22 -31.43 19.91 -1.69
C SER A 22 -31.93 20.54 -3.00
N GLY A 23 -32.56 19.76 -3.87
CA GLY A 23 -32.95 20.15 -5.23
C GLY A 23 -31.77 20.31 -6.20
N SER A 24 -30.55 19.95 -5.80
CA SER A 24 -29.33 20.09 -6.61
C SER A 24 -28.27 19.03 -6.26
N PRO A 25 -27.38 18.66 -7.21
CA PRO A 25 -26.33 17.66 -6.99
C PRO A 25 -25.18 18.28 -6.18
N ASP A 26 -25.22 18.08 -4.86
CA ASP A 26 -24.30 18.64 -3.88
C ASP A 26 -23.39 17.55 -3.30
N HIS A 27 -22.11 17.53 -3.71
CA HIS A 27 -21.12 16.55 -3.24
C HIS A 27 -20.76 16.79 -1.77
N GLU A 28 -20.67 18.05 -1.34
CA GLU A 28 -20.24 18.41 0.02
C GLU A 28 -21.22 17.89 1.07
N LYS A 29 -22.52 18.12 0.88
CA LYS A 29 -23.55 17.61 1.81
C LYS A 29 -23.55 16.08 1.92
N VAL A 30 -23.34 15.40 0.79
CA VAL A 30 -23.23 13.93 0.77
C VAL A 30 -21.97 13.50 1.54
N GLY A 31 -20.83 14.15 1.27
CA GLY A 31 -19.57 13.91 1.97
C GLY A 31 -19.69 14.12 3.48
N GLU A 32 -20.33 15.19 3.93
CA GLU A 32 -20.58 15.49 5.35
C GLU A 32 -21.45 14.43 6.03
N PHE A 33 -22.52 13.98 5.36
CA PHE A 33 -23.40 12.94 5.88
C PHE A 33 -22.64 11.63 6.12
N PHE A 34 -21.87 11.16 5.12
CA PHE A 34 -21.11 9.92 5.27
C PHE A 34 -19.94 10.10 6.24
N SER A 35 -19.22 11.22 6.19
CA SER A 35 -18.10 11.51 7.08
C SER A 35 -18.52 11.54 8.54
N SER A 36 -19.64 12.19 8.88
CA SER A 36 -20.16 12.25 10.25
C SER A 36 -20.52 10.86 10.81
N ARG A 37 -21.02 9.95 9.98
CA ARG A 37 -21.32 8.56 10.38
C ARG A 37 -20.06 7.70 10.49
N LEU A 38 -19.07 7.94 9.62
CA LEU A 38 -17.81 7.22 9.56
C LEU A 38 -16.79 7.67 10.63
N GLN A 39 -17.00 8.81 11.28
CA GLN A 39 -16.19 9.25 12.43
C GLN A 39 -16.17 8.23 13.59
N LYS A 40 -17.23 7.42 13.72
CA LYS A 40 -17.28 6.33 14.71
C LYS A 40 -16.43 5.16 14.23
N SER A 41 -15.35 4.84 14.95
CA SER A 41 -14.42 3.72 14.63
C SER A 41 -15.15 2.39 14.39
N GLU A 42 -16.21 2.10 15.16
CA GLU A 42 -17.05 0.91 15.00
C GLU A 42 -17.79 0.88 13.65
N ALA A 43 -18.28 2.03 13.18
CA ALA A 43 -18.99 2.12 11.91
C ALA A 43 -18.04 1.89 10.72
N LEU A 44 -16.81 2.41 10.80
CA LEU A 44 -15.79 2.20 9.79
C LEU A 44 -15.38 0.72 9.66
N LEU A 45 -15.28 0.01 10.79
CA LEU A 45 -14.96 -1.43 10.79
C LEU A 45 -16.05 -2.31 10.18
N ARG A 46 -17.32 -1.85 10.19
CA ARG A 46 -18.43 -2.55 9.53
C ARG A 46 -18.37 -2.46 8.00
N VAL A 47 -17.70 -1.43 7.46
CA VAL A 47 -17.58 -1.25 6.00
C VAL A 47 -16.68 -2.36 5.42
N PRO A 48 -17.18 -3.14 4.44
CA PRO A 48 -16.39 -4.19 3.79
C PRO A 48 -15.19 -3.59 3.06
N SER A 49 -14.05 -4.28 3.13
CA SER A 49 -12.77 -3.84 2.54
C SER A 49 -12.52 -4.55 1.21
N LEU A 50 -12.23 -3.79 0.15
CA LEU A 50 -11.85 -4.33 -1.15
C LEU A 50 -10.51 -5.09 -1.08
N ASN A 51 -9.62 -4.70 -0.17
CA ASN A 51 -8.32 -5.35 0.01
C ASN A 51 -8.43 -6.79 0.55
N ASP A 52 -9.47 -7.07 1.35
CA ASP A 52 -9.58 -8.32 2.12
C ASP A 52 -10.60 -9.28 1.49
N ILE A 53 -11.63 -8.73 0.86
CA ILE A 53 -12.75 -9.49 0.30
C ILE A 53 -12.57 -9.55 -1.22
N PRO A 54 -12.50 -10.75 -1.82
CA PRO A 54 -12.51 -10.90 -3.27
C PRO A 54 -13.68 -10.14 -3.91
N SER A 55 -13.42 -9.50 -5.05
CA SER A 55 -14.38 -8.64 -5.76
C SER A 55 -15.72 -9.35 -6.04
N HIS A 56 -15.70 -10.65 -6.35
CA HIS A 56 -16.90 -11.44 -6.64
C HIS A 56 -17.85 -11.65 -5.44
N LEU A 57 -17.37 -11.48 -4.20
CA LEU A 57 -18.21 -11.57 -3.00
C LEU A 57 -18.80 -10.20 -2.61
N LEU A 58 -18.26 -9.12 -3.18
CA LEU A 58 -18.77 -7.77 -2.97
C LEU A 58 -19.93 -7.52 -3.94
N LYS A 59 -21.09 -7.18 -3.38
CA LYS A 59 -22.23 -6.79 -4.19
C LYS A 59 -21.99 -5.41 -4.78
N SER A 60 -22.28 -5.25 -6.06
CA SER A 60 -22.29 -3.94 -6.70
C SER A 60 -23.29 -3.01 -6.00
N LYS A 61 -22.96 -1.72 -5.96
CA LYS A 61 -23.70 -0.60 -5.37
C LYS A 61 -23.66 -0.55 -3.83
N ASN A 62 -22.93 -1.45 -3.18
CA ASN A 62 -22.67 -1.38 -1.75
C ASN A 62 -21.56 -0.38 -1.43
N LEU A 63 -21.57 0.10 -0.18
CA LEU A 63 -20.46 0.88 0.37
C LEU A 63 -19.26 -0.03 0.67
N VAL A 64 -18.09 0.34 0.17
CA VAL A 64 -16.83 -0.40 0.32
C VAL A 64 -15.72 0.57 0.70
N ARG A 65 -14.77 0.10 1.50
CA ARG A 65 -13.51 0.80 1.79
C ARG A 65 -12.36 0.19 0.99
N PHE A 66 -11.46 1.01 0.51
CA PHE A 66 -10.29 0.57 -0.23
C PHE A 66 -9.07 1.38 0.21
N ARG A 67 -8.07 0.67 0.74
CA ARG A 67 -6.80 1.25 1.17
C ARG A 67 -5.75 0.96 0.11
N CYS A 68 -5.22 2.01 -0.49
CA CYS A 68 -4.41 1.90 -1.69
C CYS A 68 -3.32 2.96 -1.79
N MET A 69 -2.51 2.82 -2.83
CA MET A 69 -1.62 3.85 -3.33
C MET A 69 -2.15 4.37 -4.67
N VAL A 70 -2.16 5.69 -4.86
CA VAL A 70 -2.46 6.31 -6.16
C VAL A 70 -1.28 6.08 -7.09
N GLN A 71 -1.49 5.33 -8.18
CA GLN A 71 -0.42 4.99 -9.11
C GLN A 71 -0.41 5.89 -10.34
N ASP A 72 -1.58 6.18 -10.91
CA ASP A 72 -1.74 7.02 -12.10
C ASP A 72 -2.94 7.93 -11.97
N MET A 73 -2.90 9.06 -12.68
CA MET A 73 -3.96 10.06 -12.76
C MET A 73 -4.38 10.15 -14.23
N PHE A 74 -5.61 9.75 -14.53
CA PHE A 74 -6.17 9.84 -15.88
C PHE A 74 -6.84 11.18 -16.11
N ASP A 75 -7.14 11.46 -17.38
CA ASP A 75 -7.86 12.66 -17.78
C ASP A 75 -9.28 12.65 -17.16
N PRO A 76 -9.81 13.82 -16.75
CA PRO A 76 -11.15 13.91 -16.19
C PRO A 76 -12.22 13.42 -17.17
N GLU A 77 -13.25 12.76 -16.63
CA GLU A 77 -14.38 12.26 -17.41
C GLU A 77 -15.63 13.12 -17.18
N PHE A 78 -16.37 13.41 -18.25
CA PHE A 78 -17.65 14.09 -18.17
C PHE A 78 -18.78 13.09 -17.94
N TYR A 79 -19.68 13.40 -17.00
CA TYR A 79 -20.84 12.56 -16.69
C TYR A 79 -22.10 13.42 -16.49
N LEU A 80 -23.26 12.80 -16.67
CA LEU A 80 -24.56 13.43 -16.43
C LEU A 80 -24.88 13.42 -14.92
N ALA A 81 -24.63 14.54 -14.24
CA ALA A 81 -24.88 14.69 -12.81
C ALA A 81 -26.37 14.75 -12.47
N VAL A 82 -27.17 15.38 -13.34
CA VAL A 82 -28.64 15.39 -13.25
C VAL A 82 -29.20 15.05 -14.60
N TYR A 83 -30.18 14.15 -14.63
CA TYR A 83 -30.87 13.78 -15.86
C TYR A 83 -32.38 13.70 -15.67
N GLU A 84 -33.13 14.10 -16.70
CA GLU A 84 -34.59 14.00 -16.73
C GLU A 84 -35.03 12.64 -17.28
N THR A 85 -35.83 11.93 -16.49
CA THR A 85 -36.51 10.70 -16.91
C THR A 85 -38.01 10.96 -17.07
N VAL A 86 -38.61 10.41 -18.11
CA VAL A 86 -40.05 10.58 -18.42
C VAL A 86 -40.75 9.25 -18.32
N SER A 87 -41.86 9.18 -17.58
CA SER A 87 -42.69 7.97 -17.49
C SER A 87 -43.33 7.67 -18.84
N LYS A 88 -43.18 6.44 -19.35
CA LYS A 88 -43.84 5.96 -20.57
C LYS A 88 -45.36 5.90 -20.44
N VAL A 89 -45.89 5.84 -19.21
CA VAL A 89 -47.32 5.65 -18.93
C VAL A 89 -48.03 6.99 -18.76
N ASP A 90 -47.44 7.92 -17.99
CA ASP A 90 -48.12 9.15 -17.58
C ASP A 90 -47.48 10.43 -18.18
N ASN A 91 -46.40 10.29 -18.96
CA ASN A 91 -45.58 11.38 -19.49
C ASN A 91 -45.09 12.37 -18.41
N SER A 92 -45.08 11.94 -17.14
CA SER A 92 -44.58 12.71 -16.01
C SER A 92 -43.05 12.70 -16.02
N SER A 93 -42.44 13.87 -15.84
CA SER A 93 -40.99 13.99 -15.81
C SER A 93 -40.46 14.06 -14.38
N LYS A 94 -39.39 13.31 -14.11
CA LYS A 94 -38.70 13.29 -12.81
C LYS A 94 -37.21 13.47 -13.05
N LEU A 95 -36.62 14.41 -12.31
CA LEU A 95 -35.17 14.58 -12.26
C LEU A 95 -34.57 13.52 -11.35
N ARG A 96 -33.44 12.95 -11.77
CA ARG A 96 -32.68 11.96 -11.00
C ARG A 96 -31.22 12.39 -10.90
N CYS A 97 -30.58 11.95 -9.83
CA CYS A 97 -29.16 12.12 -9.59
C CYS A 97 -28.37 11.03 -10.33
N GLY A 98 -27.38 11.43 -11.13
CA GLY A 98 -26.43 10.53 -11.79
C GLY A 98 -25.07 10.48 -11.12
N MET A 99 -24.89 11.14 -9.97
CA MET A 99 -23.64 11.07 -9.21
C MET A 99 -23.42 9.65 -8.64
N TYR A 100 -22.15 9.29 -8.49
CA TYR A 100 -21.66 8.02 -7.92
C TYR A 100 -22.11 6.74 -8.64
N GLN A 101 -22.39 6.85 -9.95
CA GLN A 101 -22.80 5.74 -10.80
C GLN A 101 -22.13 5.87 -12.17
N ASP A 102 -21.90 4.74 -12.83
CA ASP A 102 -21.35 4.69 -14.20
C ASP A 102 -22.46 4.59 -15.24
N VAL A 103 -23.53 3.85 -14.93
CA VAL A 103 -24.68 3.64 -15.82
C VAL A 103 -25.87 4.42 -15.30
N VAL A 104 -26.47 5.23 -16.18
CA VAL A 104 -27.69 5.97 -15.90
C VAL A 104 -28.84 4.98 -15.66
N ARG A 105 -29.40 4.97 -14.44
CA ARG A 105 -30.53 4.09 -14.13
C ARG A 105 -31.84 4.64 -14.72
N CYS A 106 -32.31 4.00 -15.78
CA CYS A 106 -33.69 4.14 -16.24
C CYS A 106 -34.47 2.88 -15.86
N PRO A 107 -35.44 2.96 -14.92
CA PRO A 107 -36.38 1.87 -14.70
C PRO A 107 -37.17 1.58 -15.99
N GLU A 108 -37.62 0.34 -16.20
CA GLU A 108 -38.25 -0.11 -17.46
C GLU A 108 -39.42 0.78 -17.95
N ASN A 109 -40.12 1.42 -17.01
CA ASN A 109 -41.26 2.30 -17.24
C ASN A 109 -40.88 3.76 -17.57
N PHE A 110 -39.60 4.11 -17.59
CA PHE A 110 -39.11 5.47 -17.82
C PHE A 110 -38.11 5.51 -18.98
N GLU A 111 -38.13 6.61 -19.73
CA GLU A 111 -37.15 6.90 -20.79
C GLU A 111 -36.29 8.09 -20.40
N LEU A 112 -35.01 8.03 -20.79
CA LEU A 112 -34.07 9.13 -20.63
C LEU A 112 -34.32 10.20 -21.69
N ARG A 113 -34.60 11.43 -21.27
CA ARG A 113 -34.65 12.58 -22.19
C ARG A 113 -33.25 13.18 -22.31
N LEU A 114 -32.47 12.71 -23.29
CA LEU A 114 -31.08 13.15 -23.52
C LEU A 114 -30.96 14.66 -23.81
N GLU A 115 -31.90 15.22 -24.56
CA GLU A 115 -31.87 16.63 -25.00
C GLU A 115 -32.59 17.59 -24.03
N SER A 116 -32.82 17.19 -22.78
CA SER A 116 -33.49 18.08 -21.81
C SER A 116 -32.56 19.22 -21.39
N PRO A 117 -33.02 20.50 -21.39
CA PRO A 117 -32.23 21.62 -20.89
C PRO A 117 -32.01 21.57 -19.37
N LYS A 118 -32.69 20.65 -18.67
CA LYS A 118 -32.51 20.40 -17.23
C LYS A 118 -31.39 19.41 -16.95
N ASN A 119 -30.82 18.78 -17.96
CA ASN A 119 -29.68 17.89 -17.78
C ASN A 119 -28.45 18.72 -17.43
N VAL A 120 -27.71 18.29 -16.40
CA VAL A 120 -26.50 18.97 -15.93
C VAL A 120 -25.34 18.02 -16.08
N THR A 121 -24.36 18.39 -16.90
CA THR A 121 -23.10 17.66 -17.03
C THR A 121 -22.08 18.22 -16.04
N LYS A 122 -21.32 17.34 -15.39
CA LYS A 122 -20.18 17.69 -14.54
C LYS A 122 -18.97 16.83 -14.91
N GLU A 123 -17.80 17.20 -14.42
CA GLU A 123 -16.57 16.43 -14.55
C GLU A 123 -16.25 15.66 -13.25
N ARG A 124 -15.53 14.55 -13.37
CA ARG A 124 -14.96 13.78 -12.26
C ARG A 124 -13.54 13.36 -12.57
N HIS A 125 -12.69 13.29 -11.55
CA HIS A 125 -11.31 12.82 -11.70
C HIS A 125 -11.24 11.29 -11.58
N ILE A 126 -10.39 10.66 -12.39
CA ILE A 126 -10.18 9.21 -12.38
C ILE A 126 -8.75 8.92 -11.96
N PHE A 127 -8.63 8.10 -10.92
CA PHE A 127 -7.34 7.64 -10.41
C PHE A 127 -7.22 6.13 -10.59
N TYR A 128 -6.08 5.67 -11.11
CA TYR A 128 -5.74 4.26 -11.09
C TYR A 128 -5.01 3.95 -9.78
N CYS A 129 -5.62 3.10 -8.96
CA CYS A 129 -5.15 2.78 -7.63
C CYS A 129 -4.81 1.31 -7.49
N VAL A 130 -3.69 1.04 -6.82
CA VAL A 130 -3.15 -0.31 -6.58
C VAL A 130 -3.06 -0.57 -5.07
N PRO A 131 -3.03 -1.84 -4.61
CA PRO A 131 -2.68 -2.12 -3.22
C PRO A 131 -1.34 -1.47 -2.87
N ILE A 132 -1.16 -1.12 -1.59
CA ILE A 132 0.08 -0.46 -1.14
C ILE A 132 1.27 -1.38 -1.44
N PRO A 133 2.23 -0.93 -2.28
CA PRO A 133 3.30 -1.81 -2.69
C PRO A 133 4.23 -2.24 -1.55
N GLY A 134 4.70 -3.48 -1.60
CA GLY A 134 5.61 -4.07 -0.60
C GLY A 134 5.01 -4.22 0.79
N GLU A 135 3.68 -4.20 0.94
CA GLU A 135 3.05 -4.38 2.24
C GLU A 135 3.27 -5.79 2.82
N THR A 136 3.75 -5.85 4.06
CA THR A 136 4.10 -7.10 4.74
C THR A 136 2.87 -7.88 5.18
N ASP A 137 3.01 -9.21 5.25
CA ASP A 137 1.89 -10.10 5.55
C ASP A 137 1.24 -9.86 6.91
N TRP A 138 2.03 -9.49 7.93
CA TRP A 138 1.48 -9.20 9.25
C TRP A 138 0.66 -7.91 9.24
N ALA A 139 1.08 -6.89 8.48
CA ALA A 139 0.35 -5.64 8.35
C ALA A 139 -0.98 -5.90 7.63
N ARG A 140 -0.94 -6.57 6.48
CA ARG A 140 -2.13 -6.96 5.70
C ARG A 140 -3.14 -7.74 6.57
N LYS A 141 -2.68 -8.76 7.30
CA LYS A 141 -3.53 -9.56 8.20
C LYS A 141 -4.10 -8.75 9.37
N ALA A 142 -3.36 -7.81 9.93
CA ALA A 142 -3.84 -6.98 11.03
C ALA A 142 -4.98 -6.05 10.58
N PHE A 143 -4.91 -5.48 9.37
CA PHE A 143 -6.02 -4.69 8.82
C PHE A 143 -7.26 -5.53 8.49
N ALA A 144 -7.07 -6.77 8.04
CA ALA A 144 -8.17 -7.72 7.83
C ALA A 144 -8.81 -8.17 9.17
N GLY A 145 -7.99 -8.53 10.16
CA GLY A 145 -8.40 -9.12 11.44
C GLY A 145 -9.17 -8.17 12.38
N ARG A 146 -9.00 -6.85 12.25
CA ARG A 146 -9.80 -5.85 13.02
C ARG A 146 -11.32 -6.02 12.82
N ARG A 147 -11.74 -6.64 11.72
CA ARG A 147 -13.15 -6.94 11.43
C ARG A 147 -13.68 -8.17 12.17
N GLU A 148 -12.86 -9.21 12.34
CA GLU A 148 -13.27 -10.46 13.01
C GLU A 148 -13.41 -10.27 14.52
N ALA A 149 -12.50 -9.48 15.13
CA ALA A 149 -12.56 -9.12 16.54
C ALA A 149 -13.83 -8.30 16.88
N SER A 150 -14.14 -7.29 16.06
CA SER A 150 -15.34 -6.44 16.26
C SER A 150 -16.65 -7.19 16.00
N ASN A 151 -16.70 -8.10 15.02
CA ASN A 151 -17.87 -8.97 14.83
C ASN A 151 -18.08 -9.93 16.01
N SER A 152 -17.01 -10.41 16.65
CA SER A 152 -17.09 -11.29 17.82
C SER A 152 -17.59 -10.54 19.07
N GLU A 153 -17.17 -9.30 19.27
CA GLU A 153 -17.66 -8.42 20.35
C GLU A 153 -19.11 -7.97 20.13
N ALA A 154 -19.51 -7.66 18.88
CA ALA A 154 -20.89 -7.33 18.52
C ALA A 154 -21.85 -8.52 18.76
N GLN A 155 -21.44 -9.74 18.38
CA GLN A 155 -22.22 -10.96 18.65
C GLN A 155 -22.26 -11.33 20.15
N ALA A 156 -21.23 -10.96 20.93
CA ALA A 156 -21.23 -11.15 22.39
C ALA A 156 -22.16 -10.15 23.12
N SER A 157 -22.36 -8.96 22.56
CA SER A 157 -23.28 -7.94 23.08
C SER A 157 -24.75 -8.30 22.81
N GLU A 158 -25.06 -8.92 21.66
CA GLU A 158 -26.41 -9.41 21.35
C GLU A 158 -26.85 -10.61 22.20
N ARG A 159 -25.91 -11.43 22.71
CA ARG A 159 -26.23 -12.59 23.57
C ARG A 159 -26.61 -12.25 25.01
N LYS A 160 -26.53 -10.99 25.43
CA LYS A 160 -26.89 -10.58 26.81
C LYS A 160 -28.37 -10.20 27.01
N ASN A 161 -29.20 -10.19 25.96
CA ASN A 161 -30.59 -9.70 26.03
C ASN A 161 -31.71 -10.75 25.82
N THR A 162 -31.45 -12.04 26.01
CA THR A 162 -32.53 -13.06 25.97
C THR A 162 -32.40 -14.10 27.09
N VAL A 163 -32.65 -13.67 28.33
CA VAL A 163 -33.00 -14.60 29.42
C VAL A 163 -34.18 -14.03 30.22
N LEU A 164 -35.40 -14.42 29.85
CA LEU A 164 -36.52 -14.52 30.79
C LEU A 164 -37.23 -15.88 30.60
N LYS A 165 -37.53 -16.49 31.74
CA LYS A 165 -37.93 -17.88 32.02
C LYS A 165 -39.40 -18.21 31.67
N ARG A 166 -39.61 -19.49 31.27
CA ARG A 166 -40.65 -20.50 31.63
C ARG A 166 -42.15 -20.13 31.46
N ASP A 167 -43.05 -21.04 31.04
CA ASP A 167 -43.46 -22.28 31.74
C ASP A 167 -43.91 -23.45 30.85
N LEU A 168 -43.90 -24.62 31.48
CA LEU A 168 -44.33 -25.97 31.04
C LEU A 168 -45.86 -26.09 30.97
N GLU A 169 -46.38 -26.90 30.04
CA GLU A 169 -47.44 -27.90 30.31
C GLU A 169 -47.20 -29.17 29.46
N GLU A 170 -47.34 -30.32 30.11
CA GLU A 170 -47.28 -31.69 29.60
C GLU A 170 -48.65 -32.08 29.00
N ASP A 171 -48.69 -32.85 27.91
CA ASP A 171 -49.66 -33.95 27.77
C ASP A 171 -49.33 -34.91 26.61
N MET A 172 -49.84 -36.12 26.77
CA MET A 172 -49.39 -37.43 26.28
C MET A 172 -49.67 -37.81 24.80
N ASP A 173 -48.88 -38.81 24.36
CA ASP A 173 -49.13 -39.93 23.41
C ASP A 173 -49.72 -39.67 22.00
N ASP A 174 -49.01 -40.11 20.93
CA ASP A 174 -49.20 -41.45 20.33
C ASP A 174 -48.27 -41.74 19.12
N GLU A 175 -48.10 -43.02 18.82
CA GLU A 175 -47.17 -43.68 17.88
C GLU A 175 -47.24 -43.27 16.38
N ASN A 176 -46.09 -43.14 15.70
CA ASN A 176 -45.64 -44.04 14.61
C ASN A 176 -44.34 -43.54 13.91
N THR A 177 -43.38 -44.45 13.71
CA THR A 177 -42.16 -44.29 12.88
C THR A 177 -42.45 -44.75 11.41
N PRO A 178 -41.56 -44.64 10.40
CA PRO A 178 -40.19 -44.09 10.36
C PRO A 178 -39.78 -43.22 9.12
N ALA A 179 -38.65 -42.53 9.32
CA ALA A 179 -37.49 -42.29 8.43
C ALA A 179 -37.65 -41.76 6.98
N VAL A 180 -37.19 -40.52 6.76
CA VAL A 180 -36.25 -40.18 5.66
C VAL A 180 -35.20 -39.19 6.20
N GLN A 181 -33.96 -39.67 6.30
CA GLN A 181 -32.77 -38.93 6.69
C GLN A 181 -32.19 -38.21 5.46
N ARG A 182 -32.14 -36.88 5.45
CA ARG A 182 -31.21 -36.10 4.63
C ARG A 182 -30.16 -35.48 5.56
N GLY A 183 -29.02 -36.17 5.62
CA GLY A 183 -27.84 -35.76 6.35
C GLY A 183 -27.05 -34.66 5.64
N LYS A 184 -26.39 -33.86 6.48
CA LYS A 184 -25.36 -32.84 6.19
C LYS A 184 -24.07 -33.49 5.69
N CYS A 185 -23.37 -32.85 4.74
CA CYS A 185 -21.91 -32.89 4.51
C CYS A 185 -21.52 -31.46 4.06
N LEU A 186 -20.63 -30.65 4.65
CA LEU A 186 -19.26 -30.79 5.21
C LEU A 186 -18.21 -31.31 4.21
N TYR A 187 -17.42 -30.38 3.65
CA TYR A 187 -16.04 -30.54 3.15
C TYR A 187 -15.39 -29.16 3.33
N HIS A 188 -14.47 -28.88 4.26
CA HIS A 188 -13.12 -29.38 4.56
C HIS A 188 -12.09 -29.18 3.43
N CYS A 189 -11.15 -28.29 3.75
CA CYS A 189 -10.05 -27.75 2.96
C CYS A 189 -8.84 -28.70 3.00
N PHE A 190 -8.23 -28.97 1.84
CA PHE A 190 -7.00 -29.74 1.74
C PHE A 190 -5.77 -28.83 1.66
N LYS A 191 -4.87 -29.00 2.63
CA LYS A 191 -3.47 -28.53 2.61
C LYS A 191 -2.62 -29.53 1.83
N SER A 192 -1.59 -29.03 1.13
CA SER A 192 -0.57 -29.85 0.46
C SER A 192 0.84 -29.37 0.80
N VAL A 193 1.68 -30.24 1.36
CA VAL A 193 3.16 -30.29 1.18
C VAL A 193 3.63 -31.74 1.50
N PRO A 194 4.87 -32.18 1.22
CA PRO A 194 5.28 -32.95 0.03
C PRO A 194 5.86 -34.35 0.38
N HIS A 195 6.21 -35.18 -0.61
CA HIS A 195 7.24 -36.20 -0.42
C HIS A 195 7.90 -36.68 -1.72
N ASP A 196 9.15 -37.11 -1.55
CA ASP A 196 10.23 -37.31 -2.52
C ASP A 196 10.43 -38.79 -2.95
N ALA A 197 11.01 -38.97 -4.15
CA ALA A 197 11.94 -40.01 -4.65
C ALA A 197 11.54 -41.42 -5.21
N CYS A 198 12.12 -41.68 -6.41
CA CYS A 198 12.61 -42.92 -7.10
C CYS A 198 11.62 -43.87 -7.83
N SER A 199 11.89 -44.50 -8.99
CA SER A 199 12.85 -44.43 -10.13
C SER A 199 12.38 -45.45 -11.21
N ASP A 200 12.86 -45.28 -12.46
CA ASP A 200 12.90 -46.18 -13.64
C ASP A 200 11.54 -46.56 -14.29
N ASP A 201 11.32 -46.43 -15.60
CA ASP A 201 12.17 -46.85 -16.72
C ASP A 201 11.56 -46.40 -18.06
N ALA A 202 12.37 -46.42 -19.11
CA ALA A 202 12.15 -45.79 -20.41
C ALA A 202 11.17 -46.51 -21.35
N LYS A 203 10.40 -45.75 -22.16
CA LYS A 203 10.22 -46.04 -23.59
C LYS A 203 9.57 -44.91 -24.40
N ARG A 204 10.17 -44.69 -25.56
CA ARG A 204 9.98 -43.67 -26.60
C ARG A 204 8.91 -44.11 -27.61
N SER A 205 7.96 -43.25 -27.97
CA SER A 205 7.39 -43.16 -29.34
C SER A 205 6.35 -42.03 -29.48
N ARG A 206 6.50 -41.24 -30.55
CA ARG A 206 5.52 -40.36 -31.22
C ARG A 206 5.22 -41.00 -32.60
N PRO A 207 4.27 -40.50 -33.42
CA PRO A 207 2.91 -39.98 -33.17
C PRO A 207 1.86 -40.65 -34.12
N SER A 208 0.56 -40.46 -33.89
CA SER A 208 -0.45 -40.45 -34.98
C SER A 208 -1.80 -39.90 -34.51
N ASP A 209 -2.37 -39.08 -35.38
CA ASP A 209 -3.48 -38.16 -35.20
C ASP A 209 -4.88 -38.77 -35.00
N THR A 210 -5.78 -37.84 -34.63
CA THR A 210 -7.24 -37.77 -34.84
C THR A 210 -8.15 -38.53 -33.87
N SER A 211 -8.79 -37.79 -32.94
CA SER A 211 -10.19 -37.36 -33.10
C SER A 211 -10.75 -36.63 -31.86
N GLY A 212 -11.21 -35.38 -32.06
CA GLY A 212 -12.42 -34.83 -31.44
C GLY A 212 -12.39 -34.47 -29.95
N GLY A 213 -11.94 -33.26 -29.62
CA GLY A 213 -12.22 -32.61 -28.34
C GLY A 213 -12.24 -31.10 -28.54
N SER A 214 -13.36 -30.45 -28.18
CA SER A 214 -13.52 -28.99 -28.19
C SER A 214 -12.38 -28.31 -27.46
N ASN A 215 -11.49 -27.66 -28.22
CA ASN A 215 -10.59 -26.66 -27.68
C ASN A 215 -11.42 -25.40 -27.41
N VAL A 216 -11.86 -25.22 -26.17
CA VAL A 216 -12.01 -23.87 -25.63
C VAL A 216 -10.58 -23.36 -25.46
N PRO A 217 -10.12 -22.35 -26.20
CA PRO A 217 -8.81 -21.78 -25.96
C PRO A 217 -8.87 -21.09 -24.60
N THR A 218 -8.26 -21.69 -23.59
CA THR A 218 -7.90 -21.01 -22.36
C THR A 218 -6.77 -20.03 -22.71
N HIS A 219 -7.12 -18.91 -23.35
CA HIS A 219 -6.30 -17.72 -23.30
C HIS A 219 -6.24 -17.32 -21.82
N GLN A 220 -5.17 -17.74 -21.15
CA GLN A 220 -4.71 -17.06 -19.95
C GLN A 220 -4.38 -15.63 -20.41
N LEU A 221 -5.36 -14.72 -20.32
CA LEU A 221 -5.13 -13.29 -20.32
C LEU A 221 -4.19 -13.02 -19.14
N SER A 222 -2.88 -13.03 -19.39
CA SER A 222 -1.92 -12.39 -18.52
C SER A 222 -2.16 -10.88 -18.65
N THR A 223 -3.26 -10.38 -18.10
CA THR A 223 -3.56 -8.96 -18.07
C THR A 223 -2.57 -8.31 -17.12
N ASP A 224 -1.58 -7.64 -17.69
CA ASP A 224 -0.64 -6.80 -16.97
C ASP A 224 -1.41 -5.66 -16.29
N LEU A 225 -1.78 -5.87 -15.02
CA LEU A 225 -2.42 -4.89 -14.13
C LEU A 225 -1.48 -3.75 -13.73
N ASN A 226 -0.29 -3.68 -14.33
CA ASN A 226 0.67 -2.59 -14.18
C ASN A 226 1.16 -2.42 -12.72
N PHE A 227 1.23 -3.49 -11.93
CA PHE A 227 1.72 -3.38 -10.54
C PHE A 227 3.21 -2.95 -10.49
N PRO A 228 3.61 -2.08 -9.54
CA PRO A 228 4.99 -1.64 -9.43
C PRO A 228 5.98 -2.79 -9.17
N LEU A 229 5.57 -3.79 -8.39
CA LEU A 229 6.41 -4.94 -8.06
C LEU A 229 5.89 -6.22 -8.74
N PRO A 230 6.79 -7.12 -9.20
CA PRO A 230 6.41 -8.27 -10.02
C PRO A 230 5.65 -9.37 -9.27
N ASN A 231 5.81 -9.46 -7.94
CA ASN A 231 5.18 -10.49 -7.10
C ASN A 231 3.95 -9.96 -6.34
N GLU A 232 3.43 -8.81 -6.74
CA GLU A 232 2.26 -8.22 -6.08
C GLU A 232 0.96 -8.85 -6.55
N HIS A 233 0.10 -9.09 -5.57
CA HIS A 233 -1.23 -9.60 -5.77
C HIS A 233 -2.20 -8.72 -4.98
N GLY A 234 -3.30 -8.33 -5.61
CA GLY A 234 -4.35 -7.55 -4.97
C GLY A 234 -5.28 -6.90 -5.97
N PRO A 235 -6.30 -6.18 -5.49
CA PRO A 235 -7.25 -5.50 -6.35
C PRO A 235 -6.66 -4.20 -6.91
N ALA A 236 -6.56 -4.10 -8.24
CA ALA A 236 -6.47 -2.81 -8.91
C ALA A 236 -7.89 -2.21 -9.00
N CYS A 237 -8.01 -0.89 -8.87
CA CYS A 237 -9.31 -0.23 -8.88
C CYS A 237 -9.22 1.15 -9.51
N LEU A 238 -10.22 1.49 -10.34
CA LEU A 238 -10.44 2.84 -10.83
C LEU A 238 -11.27 3.61 -9.81
N VAL A 239 -10.72 4.71 -9.31
CA VAL A 239 -11.34 5.51 -8.25
C VAL A 239 -11.83 6.82 -8.85
N HIS A 240 -13.14 7.05 -8.77
CA HIS A 240 -13.79 8.25 -9.27
C HIS A 240 -14.00 9.25 -8.14
N VAL A 241 -13.36 10.41 -8.25
CA VAL A 241 -13.42 11.49 -7.26
C VAL A 241 -14.20 12.65 -7.85
N TYR A 242 -15.21 13.10 -7.09
CA TYR A 242 -16.14 14.15 -7.50
C TYR A 242 -15.78 15.53 -6.95
N ASP A 243 -14.79 15.60 -6.06
CA ASP A 243 -14.25 16.83 -5.52
C ASP A 243 -13.26 17.46 -6.52
N GLN A 244 -13.51 18.71 -6.89
CA GLN A 244 -12.66 19.47 -7.81
C GLN A 244 -11.39 20.00 -7.11
N GLU A 245 -11.36 20.05 -5.77
CA GLU A 245 -10.22 20.56 -4.98
C GLU A 245 -9.31 19.45 -4.42
N SER A 246 -9.47 18.21 -4.88
CA SER A 246 -8.71 17.09 -4.33
C SER A 246 -7.18 17.29 -4.47
N THR A 247 -6.47 17.24 -3.34
CA THR A 247 -5.00 17.47 -3.28
C THR A 247 -4.17 16.19 -3.50
N LEU A 248 -4.79 15.16 -4.07
CA LEU A 248 -4.21 13.83 -4.23
C LEU A 248 -3.06 13.83 -5.24
N LYS A 249 -1.94 13.21 -4.87
CA LYS A 249 -0.78 13.07 -5.75
C LYS A 249 -0.45 11.60 -6.00
N VAL A 250 0.28 11.38 -7.09
CA VAL A 250 0.88 10.07 -7.38
C VAL A 250 1.80 9.65 -6.22
N ASN A 251 1.72 8.37 -5.84
CA ASN A 251 2.40 7.72 -4.71
C ASN A 251 1.84 8.01 -3.32
N ASP A 252 0.78 8.82 -3.20
CA ASP A 252 0.10 9.02 -1.93
C ASP A 252 -0.66 7.76 -1.50
N MET A 253 -0.65 7.49 -0.20
CA MET A 253 -1.45 6.43 0.42
C MET A 253 -2.78 7.02 0.88
N VAL A 254 -3.88 6.40 0.45
CA VAL A 254 -5.23 6.90 0.72
C VAL A 254 -6.13 5.73 1.10
N GLU A 255 -7.05 5.97 2.04
CA GLU A 255 -8.20 5.11 2.27
C GLU A 255 -9.44 5.78 1.66
N PHE A 256 -9.95 5.21 0.58
CA PHE A 256 -11.19 5.64 -0.07
C PHE A 256 -12.37 4.88 0.50
N ILE A 257 -13.49 5.57 0.67
CA ILE A 257 -14.77 4.99 1.07
C ILE A 257 -15.79 5.44 0.04
N GLY A 258 -16.42 4.48 -0.63
CA GLY A 258 -17.21 4.77 -1.81
C GLY A 258 -18.15 3.66 -2.22
N VAL A 259 -18.95 3.95 -3.24
CA VAL A 259 -19.91 3.02 -3.83
C VAL A 259 -19.18 2.17 -4.87
N LEU A 260 -19.21 0.84 -4.68
CA LEU A 260 -18.58 -0.10 -5.61
C LEU A 260 -19.44 -0.29 -6.87
N SER A 261 -18.84 -0.16 -8.04
CA SER A 261 -19.47 -0.39 -9.33
C SER A 261 -18.77 -1.54 -10.07
N VAL A 262 -19.54 -2.59 -10.38
CA VAL A 262 -19.08 -3.82 -11.06
C VAL A 262 -20.08 -4.20 -12.15
N ASP A 263 -20.61 -3.20 -12.86
CA ASP A 263 -21.68 -3.43 -13.83
C ASP A 263 -21.13 -4.10 -15.11
N PRO A 264 -21.59 -5.31 -15.48
CA PRO A 264 -21.09 -6.04 -16.66
C PRO A 264 -21.23 -5.26 -17.97
N CYS A 265 -22.19 -4.33 -18.06
CA CYS A 265 -22.39 -3.48 -19.24
C CYS A 265 -21.20 -2.56 -19.54
N LEU A 266 -20.27 -2.41 -18.60
CA LEU A 266 -19.06 -1.59 -18.74
C LEU A 266 -17.88 -2.37 -19.34
N ALA A 267 -18.01 -3.69 -19.54
CA ALA A 267 -17.01 -4.47 -20.24
C ALA A 267 -17.13 -4.21 -21.75
N VAL A 268 -16.13 -3.57 -22.33
CA VAL A 268 -16.01 -3.44 -23.78
C VAL A 268 -15.50 -4.78 -24.32
N PHE A 269 -16.34 -5.48 -25.08
CA PHE A 269 -15.92 -6.63 -25.87
C PHE A 269 -15.60 -6.09 -27.27
N ASN A 270 -14.36 -6.26 -27.72
CA ASN A 270 -14.02 -5.96 -29.11
C ASN A 270 -14.71 -7.04 -29.96
N ASP A 271 -15.78 -6.67 -30.65
CA ASP A 271 -16.55 -7.54 -31.56
C ASP A 271 -15.79 -7.80 -32.89
N ASP A 272 -14.48 -8.07 -32.82
CA ASP A 272 -13.68 -8.39 -34.02
C ASP A 272 -13.84 -9.85 -34.48
N ASP A 273 -14.59 -10.68 -33.75
CA ASP A 273 -14.77 -12.11 -34.05
C ASP A 273 -16.16 -12.48 -34.63
N MET A 274 -17.02 -11.50 -34.92
CA MET A 274 -18.28 -11.73 -35.64
C MET A 274 -18.24 -11.09 -37.02
N GLY A 275 -17.62 -11.80 -37.97
CA GLY A 275 -17.90 -11.59 -39.38
C GLY A 275 -19.36 -11.97 -39.67
N ASP A 276 -20.24 -10.98 -39.81
CA ASP A 276 -21.04 -10.76 -41.02
C ASP A 276 -21.86 -9.46 -40.89
N GLY A 277 -22.11 -8.82 -42.02
CA GLY A 277 -22.72 -7.49 -42.08
C GLY A 277 -24.17 -7.42 -41.59
N ASN A 278 -24.53 -6.19 -41.20
CA ASN A 278 -25.86 -5.69 -40.77
C ASN A 278 -26.35 -6.14 -39.40
N GLU A 279 -26.26 -5.25 -38.41
CA GLU A 279 -27.41 -4.82 -37.60
C GLU A 279 -27.04 -3.54 -36.80
N GLN A 280 -28.03 -2.69 -36.58
CA GLN A 280 -27.88 -1.28 -36.18
C GLN A 280 -27.30 -1.11 -34.77
N GLY A 281 -26.08 -0.58 -34.67
CA GLY A 281 -25.47 -0.12 -33.41
C GLY A 281 -26.12 1.17 -32.87
N PRO A 282 -25.99 1.47 -31.57
CA PRO A 282 -26.65 2.62 -30.94
C PRO A 282 -26.16 3.94 -31.53
N LEU A 283 -27.10 4.84 -31.83
CA LEU A 283 -26.86 6.19 -32.33
C LEU A 283 -26.08 7.03 -31.30
N GLY A 284 -24.76 7.12 -31.48
CA GLY A 284 -23.86 8.12 -30.90
C GLY A 284 -22.84 8.54 -31.96
N PRO A 285 -22.26 9.76 -31.89
CA PRO A 285 -21.28 10.20 -32.88
C PRO A 285 -20.07 9.26 -32.85
N ALA A 286 -19.63 8.78 -34.02
CA ALA A 286 -18.46 7.93 -34.17
C ALA A 286 -17.22 8.66 -33.60
N HIS A 287 -16.73 8.20 -32.45
CA HIS A 287 -15.59 8.79 -31.73
C HIS A 287 -14.30 7.95 -31.90
N ASP A 288 -14.28 7.05 -32.88
CA ASP A 288 -13.40 5.87 -32.89
C ASP A 288 -12.07 6.02 -33.66
N ASP A 289 -11.81 7.19 -34.27
CA ASP A 289 -10.57 7.41 -35.04
C ASP A 289 -9.44 8.07 -34.24
N LEU A 290 -9.66 8.45 -32.97
CA LEU A 290 -8.69 9.20 -32.16
C LEU A 290 -8.16 8.45 -30.92
N ILE A 291 -8.87 7.42 -30.45
CA ILE A 291 -8.49 6.64 -29.26
C ILE A 291 -7.98 5.29 -29.74
N THR A 292 -6.79 4.90 -29.32
CA THR A 292 -6.24 3.60 -29.70
C THR A 292 -6.99 2.47 -28.97
N PRO A 293 -7.05 1.25 -29.55
CA PRO A 293 -7.65 0.11 -28.85
C PRO A 293 -6.90 -0.20 -27.54
N GLU A 294 -5.60 0.07 -27.47
CA GLU A 294 -4.82 -0.09 -26.23
C GLU A 294 -5.22 0.91 -25.15
N GLU A 295 -5.49 2.16 -25.52
CA GLU A 295 -6.00 3.19 -24.59
C GLU A 295 -7.39 2.80 -24.09
N GLN A 296 -8.28 2.39 -25.00
CA GLN A 296 -9.63 1.99 -24.62
C GLN A 296 -9.64 0.79 -23.66
N ALA A 297 -8.77 -0.21 -23.89
CA ALA A 297 -8.65 -1.38 -23.01
C ALA A 297 -8.14 -1.03 -21.60
N VAL A 298 -7.31 -0.01 -21.47
CA VAL A 298 -6.72 0.42 -20.19
C VAL A 298 -7.63 1.36 -19.41
N HIS A 299 -8.36 2.23 -20.09
CA HIS A 299 -9.30 3.18 -19.47
C HIS A 299 -10.66 2.55 -19.18
N HIS A 300 -11.05 1.52 -19.96
CA HIS A 300 -12.30 0.78 -19.77
C HIS A 300 -12.06 -0.72 -19.56
N PRO A 301 -11.24 -1.11 -18.56
CA PRO A 301 -10.99 -2.50 -18.28
C PRO A 301 -12.29 -3.19 -17.80
N PRO A 302 -12.44 -4.50 -18.05
CA PRO A 302 -13.56 -5.26 -17.54
C PRO A 302 -13.69 -5.09 -16.01
N PRO A 303 -14.88 -4.74 -15.47
CA PRO A 303 -15.06 -4.50 -14.04
C PRO A 303 -14.79 -5.72 -13.16
N SER A 304 -14.79 -6.92 -13.73
CA SER A 304 -14.38 -8.16 -13.07
C SER A 304 -12.89 -8.19 -12.72
N LEU A 305 -12.05 -7.51 -13.51
CA LEU A 305 -10.60 -7.38 -13.29
C LEU A 305 -10.28 -6.10 -12.49
N VAL A 306 -10.84 -4.97 -12.91
CA VAL A 306 -10.59 -3.66 -12.31
C VAL A 306 -11.93 -3.00 -11.99
N PRO A 307 -12.48 -3.20 -10.78
CA PRO A 307 -13.72 -2.55 -10.37
C PRO A 307 -13.57 -1.03 -10.29
N ARG A 308 -14.72 -0.34 -10.34
CA ARG A 308 -14.79 1.13 -10.20
C ARG A 308 -15.34 1.49 -8.82
N LEU A 309 -14.74 2.48 -8.16
CA LEU A 309 -15.14 2.95 -6.83
C LEU A 309 -15.48 4.44 -6.90
N HIS A 310 -16.73 4.78 -6.59
CA HIS A 310 -17.20 6.16 -6.57
C HIS A 310 -17.05 6.75 -5.17
N VAL A 311 -16.12 7.68 -5.00
CA VAL A 311 -15.69 8.16 -3.68
C VAL A 311 -16.73 9.07 -3.04
N LEU A 312 -17.12 8.73 -1.82
CA LEU A 312 -17.98 9.55 -0.95
C LEU A 312 -17.16 10.26 0.13
N ALA A 313 -16.13 9.59 0.64
CA ALA A 313 -15.19 10.15 1.60
C ALA A 313 -13.79 9.57 1.33
N SER A 314 -12.75 10.37 1.55
CA SER A 314 -11.37 9.93 1.44
C SER A 314 -10.58 10.34 2.68
N ARG A 315 -9.57 9.55 3.02
CA ARG A 315 -8.64 9.86 4.11
C ARG A 315 -7.20 9.60 3.67
N ASN A 316 -6.41 10.67 3.62
CA ASN A 316 -4.97 10.56 3.38
C ASN A 316 -4.29 9.86 4.56
N LEU A 317 -3.48 8.85 4.27
CA LEU A 317 -2.79 8.05 5.27
C LEU A 317 -1.33 8.48 5.36
N VAL A 318 -0.94 8.98 6.54
CA VAL A 318 0.46 9.33 6.83
C VAL A 318 1.34 8.08 6.97
N HIS A 319 0.77 6.97 7.45
CA HIS A 319 1.46 5.69 7.63
C HIS A 319 0.55 4.49 7.34
N SER A 320 1.17 3.33 7.11
CA SER A 320 0.49 2.04 6.91
C SER A 320 0.67 1.06 8.08
N ASN A 321 1.19 1.49 9.22
CA ASN A 321 1.39 0.63 10.39
C ASN A 321 0.08 0.40 11.18
N PRO A 322 -0.40 -0.86 11.34
CA PRO A 322 -1.62 -1.16 12.09
C PRO A 322 -1.44 -1.16 13.62
N SER A 323 -0.21 -1.18 14.13
CA SER A 323 0.05 -1.13 15.59
C SER A 323 -0.07 0.28 16.17
N ILE A 324 -0.36 1.29 15.34
CA ILE A 324 -0.56 2.68 15.74
C ILE A 324 -1.87 3.26 15.15
N PRO A 325 -2.49 4.25 15.82
CA PRO A 325 -3.68 4.92 15.30
C PRO A 325 -3.38 5.69 14.02
N SER A 326 -4.26 5.58 13.01
CA SER A 326 -4.07 6.22 11.69
C SER A 326 -4.04 7.77 11.71
N SER A 327 -4.47 8.38 12.81
CA SER A 327 -4.53 9.84 13.00
C SER A 327 -3.40 10.39 13.88
N ILE A 328 -2.38 9.58 14.20
CA ILE A 328 -1.31 10.03 15.09
C ILE A 328 -0.49 11.15 14.40
N THR A 329 -0.48 12.32 15.02
CA THR A 329 0.29 13.48 14.60
C THR A 329 1.37 13.82 15.63
N GLY A 330 2.35 14.64 15.23
CA GLY A 330 3.60 14.91 15.95
C GLY A 330 3.47 15.06 17.46
N GLU A 331 2.61 15.94 17.95
CA GLU A 331 2.44 16.19 19.40
C GLU A 331 1.90 14.96 20.16
N ALA A 332 0.94 14.23 19.59
CA ALA A 332 0.34 13.05 20.23
C ALA A 332 1.29 11.84 20.24
N SER A 333 2.32 11.85 19.40
CA SER A 333 3.29 10.76 19.28
C SER A 333 4.29 10.70 20.44
N VAL A 334 4.69 11.86 20.99
CA VAL A 334 5.69 11.96 22.07
C VAL A 334 5.33 11.16 23.34
N PRO A 335 4.12 11.28 23.92
CA PRO A 335 3.79 10.52 25.12
C PRO A 335 3.73 9.00 24.85
N ILE A 336 3.28 8.60 23.66
CA ILE A 336 3.24 7.19 23.26
C ILE A 336 4.67 6.66 23.09
N LEU A 337 5.57 7.45 22.52
CA LEU A 337 6.97 7.08 22.36
C LEU A 337 7.67 6.88 23.71
N GLN A 338 7.41 7.75 24.68
CA GLN A 338 7.95 7.62 26.05
C GLN A 338 7.48 6.34 26.74
N GLN A 339 6.24 5.93 26.52
CA GLN A 339 5.69 4.66 27.05
C GLN A 339 6.29 3.41 26.36
N LEU A 340 6.88 3.56 25.19
CA LEU A 340 7.48 2.48 24.41
C LEU A 340 9.02 2.47 24.49
N ALA A 341 9.62 3.44 25.19
CA ALA A 341 11.08 3.59 25.27
C ALA A 341 11.76 2.40 25.99
N ASP A 342 11.05 1.69 26.88
CA ASP A 342 11.51 0.47 27.53
C ASP A 342 11.76 -0.68 26.53
N VAL A 343 11.00 -0.72 25.44
CA VAL A 343 11.09 -1.76 24.39
C VAL A 343 12.41 -1.65 23.61
N ARG A 344 13.03 -0.48 23.57
CA ARG A 344 14.27 -0.22 22.84
C ARG A 344 15.37 -1.23 23.20
N GLY A 345 15.53 -1.55 24.48
CA GLY A 345 16.56 -2.48 24.95
C GLY A 345 16.37 -3.89 24.38
N GLU A 346 15.13 -4.37 24.36
CA GLU A 346 14.78 -5.66 23.78
C GLU A 346 14.97 -5.67 22.26
N LEU A 347 14.63 -4.56 21.58
CA LEU A 347 14.78 -4.44 20.14
C LEU A 347 16.25 -4.43 19.73
N VAL A 348 17.11 -3.65 20.41
CA VAL A 348 18.54 -3.65 20.12
C VAL A 348 19.18 -4.99 20.45
N SER A 349 18.74 -5.68 21.51
CA SER A 349 19.20 -7.04 21.81
C SER A 349 18.87 -8.01 20.68
N LEU A 350 17.63 -7.97 20.15
CA LEU A 350 17.23 -8.75 18.98
C LEU A 350 18.09 -8.43 17.75
N LEU A 351 18.24 -7.14 17.42
CA LEU A 351 19.05 -6.71 16.28
C LEU A 351 20.51 -7.14 16.44
N THR A 352 21.07 -7.06 17.66
CA THR A 352 22.45 -7.48 17.97
C THR A 352 22.65 -8.97 17.73
N GLN A 353 21.71 -9.81 18.19
CA GLN A 353 21.78 -11.26 17.97
C GLN A 353 21.79 -11.60 16.48
N LEU A 354 21.02 -10.88 15.66
CA LEU A 354 20.90 -11.12 14.22
C LEU A 354 22.04 -10.51 13.41
N MET A 355 22.64 -9.41 13.90
CA MET A 355 23.90 -8.84 13.41
C MET A 355 25.12 -9.63 13.90
N SER A 356 24.97 -10.94 14.14
CA SER A 356 26.05 -11.84 14.56
C SER A 356 26.79 -11.37 15.83
N GLY A 357 26.07 -10.75 16.77
CA GLY A 357 26.60 -10.24 18.04
C GLY A 357 27.19 -8.82 17.99
N ASP A 358 27.11 -8.13 16.85
CA ASP A 358 27.63 -6.76 16.69
C ASP A 358 26.63 -5.71 17.18
N SER A 359 26.85 -5.21 18.41
CA SER A 359 25.97 -4.20 19.03
C SER A 359 26.01 -2.85 18.32
N LEU A 360 27.17 -2.46 17.77
CA LEU A 360 27.27 -1.18 17.06
C LEU A 360 26.46 -1.22 15.76
N ALA A 361 26.59 -2.30 14.99
CA ALA A 361 25.85 -2.44 13.74
C ALA A 361 24.33 -2.50 13.99
N ALA A 362 23.91 -3.13 15.08
CA ALA A 362 22.51 -3.16 15.53
C ALA A 362 21.96 -1.77 15.89
N GLU A 363 22.75 -0.94 16.58
CA GLU A 363 22.37 0.44 16.90
C GLU A 363 22.16 1.26 15.62
N TYR A 364 23.10 1.23 14.66
CA TYR A 364 22.93 1.93 13.39
C TYR A 364 21.73 1.42 12.57
N LEU A 365 21.45 0.12 12.61
CA LEU A 365 20.27 -0.45 11.96
C LEU A 365 18.97 0.06 12.62
N LEU A 366 18.92 0.18 13.94
CA LEU A 366 17.78 0.78 14.63
C LEU A 366 17.58 2.23 14.18
N LEU A 367 18.64 3.03 14.17
CA LEU A 367 18.60 4.43 13.73
C LEU A 367 18.13 4.54 12.26
N HIS A 368 18.54 3.59 11.41
CA HIS A 368 18.03 3.45 10.05
C HIS A 368 16.52 3.25 10.01
N LEU A 369 15.98 2.27 10.73
CA LEU A 369 14.55 1.95 10.68
C LEU A 369 13.64 3.10 11.18
N ILE A 370 14.11 3.90 12.13
CA ILE A 370 13.37 5.06 12.65
C ILE A 370 13.60 6.36 11.86
N SER A 371 14.46 6.34 10.85
CA SER A 371 14.73 7.53 10.04
C SER A 371 13.57 7.90 9.12
N SER A 372 13.43 9.19 8.85
CA SER A 372 12.41 9.74 7.98
C SER A 372 12.86 11.11 7.42
N VAL A 373 12.59 11.34 6.14
CA VAL A 373 12.70 12.69 5.56
C VAL A 373 11.55 13.52 6.10
N TYR A 374 11.86 14.53 6.92
CA TYR A 374 10.84 15.37 7.58
C TYR A 374 10.78 16.78 7.01
N SER A 375 11.81 17.23 6.32
CA SER A 375 11.80 18.53 5.65
C SER A 375 12.69 18.55 4.41
N TRP A 376 12.41 19.53 3.55
CA TRP A 376 13.18 19.81 2.35
C TRP A 376 13.70 21.25 2.43
N THR A 377 15.02 21.42 2.39
CA THR A 377 15.65 22.74 2.30
C THR A 377 16.19 22.92 0.88
N GLY A 378 15.39 23.56 0.03
CA GLY A 378 15.66 23.67 -1.40
C GLY A 378 15.62 22.29 -2.07
N ILE A 379 16.77 21.81 -2.54
CA ILE A 379 16.90 20.53 -3.25
C ILE A 379 17.33 19.39 -2.30
N MET A 380 17.82 19.71 -1.10
CA MET A 380 18.39 18.73 -0.18
C MET A 380 17.31 18.16 0.78
N PRO A 381 17.07 16.84 0.78
CA PRO A 381 16.20 16.20 1.76
C PRO A 381 16.90 16.14 3.13
N VAL A 382 16.20 16.53 4.19
CA VAL A 382 16.71 16.51 5.56
C VAL A 382 16.06 15.36 6.33
N GLY A 383 16.89 14.57 7.02
CA GLY A 383 16.43 13.42 7.81
C GLY A 383 16.56 12.06 7.13
N LYS A 384 16.96 12.03 5.84
CA LYS A 384 17.31 10.77 5.17
C LYS A 384 18.50 10.12 5.86
N PHE A 385 18.47 8.79 5.99
CA PHE A 385 19.58 8.04 6.56
C PHE A 385 19.75 6.69 5.85
N THR A 386 20.54 6.70 4.78
CA THR A 386 20.88 5.48 4.02
C THR A 386 22.05 4.77 4.69
N LEU A 387 21.83 3.51 5.06
CA LEU A 387 22.83 2.68 5.72
C LEU A 387 23.39 1.64 4.75
N ASN A 388 24.71 1.61 4.59
CA ASN A 388 25.42 0.50 3.94
C ASN A 388 26.08 -0.37 5.01
N VAL A 389 25.69 -1.64 5.09
CA VAL A 389 26.34 -2.67 5.92
C VAL A 389 27.23 -3.51 5.03
N SER A 390 28.54 -3.32 5.19
CA SER A 390 29.60 -4.05 4.47
C SER A 390 30.18 -5.18 5.31
N GLY A 391 30.93 -6.08 4.67
CA GLY A 391 31.48 -7.26 5.34
C GLY A 391 30.41 -8.33 5.58
N CYS A 392 29.31 -8.29 4.82
CA CYS A 392 28.31 -9.34 4.85
C CYS A 392 28.94 -10.64 4.35
N PRO A 393 28.68 -11.79 5.02
CA PRO A 393 29.22 -13.06 4.56
C PRO A 393 28.67 -13.39 3.16
N SER A 394 29.52 -13.86 2.25
CA SER A 394 29.21 -14.23 0.86
C SER A 394 28.17 -15.35 0.70
N SER A 395 27.58 -15.84 1.78
CA SER A 395 26.45 -16.76 1.75
C SER A 395 25.16 -15.98 1.49
N ASP A 396 24.39 -16.39 0.47
CA ASP A 396 23.05 -15.88 0.12
C ASP A 396 22.05 -15.82 1.30
N SER A 397 22.34 -16.49 2.42
CA SER A 397 21.49 -16.50 3.60
C SER A 397 21.42 -15.15 4.30
N PHE A 398 22.52 -14.40 4.44
CA PHE A 398 22.51 -13.21 5.31
C PHE A 398 21.60 -12.09 4.79
N PRO A 399 21.66 -11.67 3.50
CA PRO A 399 20.75 -10.65 2.98
C PRO A 399 19.27 -11.06 3.04
N ARG A 400 18.97 -12.34 2.78
CA ARG A 400 17.59 -12.87 2.84
C ARG A 400 17.06 -12.93 4.27
N GLU A 401 17.89 -13.33 5.23
CA GLU A 401 17.53 -13.31 6.65
C GLU A 401 17.33 -11.87 7.13
N MET A 402 18.18 -10.93 6.73
CA MET A 402 17.96 -9.51 7.03
C MET A 402 16.65 -8.99 6.45
N HIS A 403 16.31 -9.37 5.21
CA HIS A 403 15.01 -9.04 4.62
C HIS A 403 13.85 -9.58 5.45
N LYS A 404 13.88 -10.86 5.82
CA LYS A 404 12.84 -11.45 6.69
C LYS A 404 12.71 -10.69 8.00
N LEU A 405 13.82 -10.35 8.67
CA LEU A 405 13.81 -9.61 9.93
C LEU A 405 13.07 -8.27 9.78
N VAL A 406 13.48 -7.47 8.79
CA VAL A 406 12.86 -6.16 8.54
C VAL A 406 11.39 -6.35 8.20
N GLU A 407 11.03 -7.32 7.36
CA GLU A 407 9.66 -7.67 7.00
C GLU A 407 8.77 -7.97 8.23
N TYR A 408 9.31 -8.62 9.27
CA TYR A 408 8.59 -8.85 10.52
C TYR A 408 8.41 -7.60 11.39
N LEU A 409 9.27 -6.60 11.26
CA LEU A 409 9.30 -5.39 12.09
C LEU A 409 8.55 -4.21 11.48
N VAL A 410 8.54 -4.09 10.15
CA VAL A 410 8.01 -2.91 9.43
C VAL A 410 6.77 -3.25 8.61
N PRO A 411 5.89 -2.28 8.34
CA PRO A 411 4.66 -2.54 7.58
C PRO A 411 4.91 -2.67 6.07
N LYS A 412 6.02 -2.14 5.56
CA LYS A 412 6.35 -2.13 4.13
C LYS A 412 7.82 -2.40 3.89
N CYS A 413 8.12 -3.46 3.14
CA CYS A 413 9.47 -3.88 2.81
C CYS A 413 9.53 -4.46 1.40
N HIS A 414 10.61 -4.17 0.68
CA HIS A 414 10.92 -4.80 -0.60
C HIS A 414 12.39 -5.20 -0.67
N PHE A 415 12.66 -6.41 -1.15
CA PHE A 415 14.00 -6.92 -1.41
C PHE A 415 14.38 -6.77 -2.88
N LEU A 416 15.45 -6.03 -3.13
CA LEU A 416 16.03 -5.83 -4.45
C LEU A 416 17.42 -6.47 -4.51
N SER A 417 17.53 -7.60 -5.19
CA SER A 417 18.83 -8.24 -5.46
C SER A 417 19.47 -7.64 -6.72
N MET A 418 20.67 -7.07 -6.58
CA MET A 418 21.42 -6.41 -7.66
C MET A 418 22.15 -7.40 -8.59
N THR A 419 21.46 -8.45 -9.02
CA THR A 419 21.99 -9.35 -10.05
C THR A 419 22.08 -8.63 -11.41
N LEU A 420 23.01 -9.05 -12.26
CA LEU A 420 23.15 -8.50 -13.62
C LEU A 420 21.85 -8.59 -14.43
N ASN A 421 21.09 -9.69 -14.25
CA ASN A 421 19.81 -9.87 -14.90
C ASN A 421 18.80 -8.83 -14.42
N ASN A 422 18.56 -8.73 -13.11
CA ASN A 422 17.60 -7.78 -12.54
C ASN A 422 17.91 -6.34 -12.92
N MET A 423 19.18 -5.95 -12.87
CA MET A 423 19.59 -4.59 -13.22
C MET A 423 19.33 -4.27 -14.70
N ASN A 424 19.44 -5.25 -15.61
CA ASN A 424 19.23 -5.03 -17.03
C ASN A 424 17.77 -5.24 -17.49
N SER A 425 17.01 -6.10 -16.80
CA SER A 425 15.65 -6.51 -17.21
C SER A 425 14.53 -5.73 -16.53
N LEU A 426 14.71 -5.31 -15.28
CA LEU A 426 13.69 -4.58 -14.54
C LEU A 426 13.65 -3.10 -14.96
N ASN A 427 12.52 -2.45 -14.73
CA ASN A 427 12.35 -1.02 -14.93
C ASN A 427 12.31 -0.32 -13.58
N PHE A 428 13.25 0.60 -13.34
CA PHE A 428 13.32 1.36 -12.08
C PHE A 428 12.71 2.76 -12.22
N VAL A 429 12.42 3.19 -13.45
CA VAL A 429 11.89 4.51 -13.76
C VAL A 429 10.49 4.36 -14.40
N PRO A 430 9.45 5.02 -13.86
CA PRO A 430 8.13 5.05 -14.49
C PRO A 430 8.20 5.74 -15.85
N LYS A 431 7.41 5.25 -16.80
CA LYS A 431 7.42 5.77 -18.18
C LYS A 431 6.01 5.97 -18.71
N LYS A 432 5.71 7.16 -19.24
CA LYS A 432 4.43 7.41 -19.91
C LYS A 432 4.38 6.64 -21.23
N ASP A 433 3.41 5.75 -21.33
CA ASP A 433 3.02 5.13 -22.58
C ASP A 433 1.93 5.99 -23.24
N TYR A 434 2.28 6.59 -24.38
CA TYR A 434 1.34 7.43 -25.14
C TYR A 434 0.39 6.60 -26.01
N THR A 435 0.71 5.33 -26.28
CA THR A 435 -0.20 4.47 -27.05
C THR A 435 -1.39 4.08 -26.21
N ALA A 436 -1.16 3.59 -24.99
CA ALA A 436 -2.20 3.23 -24.04
C ALA A 436 -2.65 4.40 -23.12
N ASN A 437 -2.11 5.60 -23.35
CA ASN A 437 -2.25 6.80 -22.49
C ASN A 437 -2.15 6.51 -20.98
N ARG A 438 -1.18 5.68 -20.57
CA ARG A 438 -1.01 5.24 -19.17
C ARG A 438 0.42 5.39 -18.68
N LEU A 439 0.61 5.63 -17.40
CA LEU A 439 1.92 5.58 -16.77
C LEU A 439 2.29 4.11 -16.50
N LYS A 440 3.29 3.60 -17.23
CA LYS A 440 3.88 2.30 -16.90
C LYS A 440 4.66 2.40 -15.60
N SER A 441 4.34 1.51 -14.68
CA SER A 441 4.91 1.49 -13.34
C SER A 441 6.35 0.98 -13.34
N SER A 442 7.00 1.15 -12.20
CA SER A 442 8.38 0.72 -11.98
C SER A 442 8.59 0.29 -10.54
N ILE A 443 9.66 -0.44 -10.27
CA ILE A 443 9.91 -0.96 -8.92
C ILE A 443 10.21 0.11 -7.88
N LEU A 444 10.60 1.32 -8.30
CA LEU A 444 10.85 2.46 -7.40
C LEU A 444 9.62 3.34 -7.21
N GLN A 445 8.51 3.06 -7.92
CA GLN A 445 7.22 3.72 -7.71
C GLN A 445 6.56 3.16 -6.43
N LEU A 446 7.10 3.58 -5.29
CA LEU A 446 6.72 3.10 -3.98
C LEU A 446 6.17 4.24 -3.13
N SER A 447 5.25 3.89 -2.23
CA SER A 447 4.72 4.83 -1.25
C SER A 447 5.77 5.24 -0.22
N GLN A 448 5.60 6.43 0.37
CA GLN A 448 6.50 6.98 1.39
C GLN A 448 6.69 6.04 2.59
N SER A 449 7.86 6.03 3.22
CA SER A 449 8.22 5.14 4.35
C SER A 449 8.30 3.65 3.99
N THR A 450 8.60 3.30 2.74
CA THR A 450 8.87 1.90 2.33
C THR A 450 10.35 1.57 2.53
N ASN A 451 10.65 0.41 3.12
CA ASN A 451 12.01 -0.07 3.31
C ASN A 451 12.47 -0.87 2.10
N LEU A 452 13.47 -0.39 1.38
CA LEU A 452 14.09 -1.04 0.24
C LEU A 452 15.43 -1.63 0.68
N ILE A 453 15.52 -2.95 0.72
CA ILE A 453 16.75 -3.68 1.05
C ILE A 453 17.42 -4.05 -0.26
N VAL A 454 18.60 -3.47 -0.48
CA VAL A 454 19.40 -3.65 -1.69
C VAL A 454 20.53 -4.63 -1.38
N ASP A 455 20.48 -5.79 -2.03
CA ASP A 455 21.50 -6.82 -1.92
C ASP A 455 22.53 -6.65 -3.04
N GLU A 456 23.66 -6.04 -2.68
CA GLU A 456 24.83 -5.85 -3.53
C GLU A 456 25.78 -7.06 -3.48
N THR A 457 25.59 -8.00 -2.56
CA THR A 457 26.41 -9.23 -2.51
C THR A 457 26.16 -10.13 -3.72
N ALA A 458 24.98 -10.04 -4.32
CA ALA A 458 24.62 -10.71 -5.57
C ALA A 458 25.20 -10.04 -6.83
N LEU A 459 25.95 -8.94 -6.69
CA LEU A 459 26.54 -8.22 -7.82
C LEU A 459 27.69 -9.03 -8.42
N GLN A 460 27.61 -9.26 -9.74
CA GLN A 460 28.62 -10.02 -10.48
C GLN A 460 29.28 -9.13 -11.53
N ALA A 461 30.55 -9.45 -11.85
CA ALA A 461 31.24 -8.79 -12.95
C ALA A 461 30.51 -9.07 -14.27
N GLY A 462 30.13 -8.00 -14.98
CA GLY A 462 29.39 -8.08 -16.23
C GLY A 462 29.11 -6.70 -16.81
N GLN A 463 28.52 -6.66 -18.00
CA GLN A 463 28.21 -5.41 -18.68
C GLN A 463 26.75 -5.00 -18.42
N LEU A 464 26.57 -3.81 -17.85
CA LEU A 464 25.27 -3.17 -17.78
C LEU A 464 24.92 -2.60 -19.17
N ASN A 465 23.69 -2.89 -19.62
CA ASN A 465 23.16 -2.28 -20.83
C ASN A 465 22.70 -0.84 -20.51
N ALA A 466 22.19 -0.13 -21.53
CA ALA A 466 21.70 1.25 -21.33
C ALA A 466 20.57 1.35 -20.28
N ASN A 467 19.74 0.31 -20.15
CA ASN A 467 18.71 0.24 -19.11
C ASN A 467 19.32 0.05 -17.71
N GLY A 468 20.31 -0.83 -17.57
CA GLY A 468 21.04 -1.05 -16.33
C GLY A 468 21.74 0.20 -15.82
N VAL A 469 22.37 0.97 -16.70
CA VAL A 469 22.99 2.26 -16.32
C VAL A 469 21.93 3.27 -15.85
N LYS A 470 20.78 3.34 -16.53
CA LYS A 470 19.64 4.17 -16.10
C LYS A 470 19.12 3.74 -14.73
N ASN A 471 18.97 2.43 -14.50
CA ASN A 471 18.48 1.87 -13.23
C ASN A 471 19.43 2.18 -12.06
N VAL A 472 20.75 2.02 -12.24
CA VAL A 472 21.74 2.40 -11.21
C VAL A 472 21.69 3.90 -10.92
N THR A 473 21.55 4.73 -11.96
CA THR A 473 21.47 6.19 -11.81
C THR A 473 20.19 6.60 -11.09
N ALA A 474 19.04 5.99 -11.43
CA ALA A 474 17.78 6.23 -10.75
C ALA A 474 17.85 5.85 -9.27
N LEU A 475 18.43 4.69 -8.94
CA LEU A 475 18.64 4.27 -7.56
C LEU A 475 19.57 5.23 -6.80
N GLY A 476 20.67 5.67 -7.42
CA GLY A 476 21.57 6.67 -6.84
C GLY A 476 20.89 8.02 -6.58
N ASN A 477 19.97 8.44 -7.46
CA ASN A 477 19.20 9.67 -7.30
C ASN A 477 18.18 9.55 -6.17
N VAL A 478 17.50 8.42 -6.03
CA VAL A 478 16.59 8.17 -4.90
C VAL A 478 17.37 8.18 -3.58
N ILE A 479 18.53 7.53 -3.52
CA ILE A 479 19.38 7.52 -2.31
C ILE A 479 19.86 8.93 -1.94
N SER A 480 20.40 9.66 -2.91
CA SER A 480 21.06 10.94 -2.64
C SER A 480 20.06 12.08 -2.46
N TRP A 481 19.02 12.12 -3.29
CA TRP A 481 18.12 13.26 -3.43
C TRP A 481 16.69 12.96 -3.04
N GLN A 482 16.34 11.69 -2.79
CA GLN A 482 14.96 11.27 -2.50
C GLN A 482 14.00 11.74 -3.60
N LYS A 483 14.46 11.71 -4.86
CA LYS A 483 13.67 12.05 -6.05
C LYS A 483 13.72 10.92 -7.06
N LEU A 484 12.58 10.65 -7.69
CA LEU A 484 12.43 9.72 -8.78
C LEU A 484 12.01 10.47 -10.04
N GLU A 485 12.82 10.33 -11.09
CA GLU A 485 12.56 10.93 -12.39
C GLU A 485 11.56 10.06 -13.15
N TYR A 486 10.50 10.67 -13.69
CA TYR A 486 9.49 10.01 -14.53
C TYR A 486 9.75 10.38 -15.99
N ASP A 487 9.80 9.37 -16.86
CA ASP A 487 10.10 9.54 -18.29
C ASP A 487 8.81 9.74 -19.10
N PHE A 488 8.57 10.96 -19.57
CA PHE A 488 7.46 11.30 -20.47
C PHE A 488 7.90 11.30 -21.95
N ASN A 489 8.95 10.56 -22.31
CA ASN A 489 9.61 10.51 -23.63
C ASN A 489 10.26 11.82 -24.10
N PHE A 490 9.55 12.95 -24.03
CA PHE A 490 10.01 14.26 -24.50
C PHE A 490 10.65 15.10 -23.39
N TYR A 491 10.19 14.90 -22.15
CA TYR A 491 10.72 15.54 -20.97
C TYR A 491 10.73 14.56 -19.80
N LYS A 492 11.42 14.97 -18.74
CA LYS A 492 11.57 14.22 -17.50
C LYS A 492 11.05 15.08 -16.36
N ALA A 493 10.27 14.49 -15.46
CA ALA A 493 9.75 15.20 -14.29
C ALA A 493 10.19 14.51 -13.00
N ASP A 494 10.65 15.30 -12.04
CA ASP A 494 11.09 14.80 -10.74
C ASP A 494 9.93 14.75 -9.75
N PHE A 495 9.66 13.57 -9.22
CA PHE A 495 8.73 13.36 -8.11
C PHE A 495 9.50 13.09 -6.83
N THR A 496 9.10 13.74 -5.73
CA THR A 496 9.72 13.51 -4.42
C THR A 496 9.26 12.18 -3.84
N THR A 497 10.20 11.47 -3.21
CA THR A 497 10.01 10.18 -2.57
C THR A 497 10.52 10.25 -1.12
N ASN A 498 10.20 9.25 -0.32
CA ASN A 498 10.70 9.11 1.05
C ASN A 498 10.91 7.62 1.31
N LEU A 499 11.98 7.05 0.77
CA LEU A 499 12.30 5.62 0.86
C LEU A 499 13.48 5.41 1.81
N LEU A 500 13.41 4.32 2.58
CA LEU A 500 14.49 3.90 3.46
C LEU A 500 15.31 2.83 2.76
N ILE A 501 16.56 3.15 2.47
CA ILE A 501 17.42 2.26 1.69
C ILE A 501 18.49 1.65 2.61
N LEU A 502 18.46 0.33 2.71
CA LEU A 502 19.48 -0.48 3.40
C LEU A 502 20.28 -1.22 2.35
N ILE A 503 21.57 -0.93 2.26
CA ILE A 503 22.48 -1.59 1.31
C ILE A 503 23.27 -2.65 2.06
N LEU A 504 23.29 -3.87 1.53
CA LEU A 504 24.07 -4.99 2.04
C LEU A 504 25.15 -5.33 1.02
N SER A 505 26.41 -5.19 1.42
CA SER A 505 27.56 -5.35 0.53
C SER A 505 28.64 -6.25 1.14
N GLU A 506 29.44 -6.88 0.29
CA GLU A 506 30.63 -7.62 0.75
C GLU A 506 31.75 -6.65 1.14
N GLY A 507 31.90 -5.54 0.41
CA GLY A 507 32.97 -4.56 0.61
C GLY A 507 32.48 -3.11 0.49
N LYS A 508 33.23 -2.29 -0.25
CA LYS A 508 32.79 -0.91 -0.53
C LYS A 508 31.65 -0.93 -1.54
N SER A 509 30.54 -0.30 -1.19
CA SER A 509 29.36 -0.21 -2.06
C SER A 509 29.64 0.63 -3.31
N LEU A 510 29.07 0.20 -4.43
CA LEU A 510 28.93 0.92 -5.69
C LEU A 510 27.96 2.10 -5.54
N LEU A 511 26.95 1.95 -4.69
CA LEU A 511 25.92 2.95 -4.47
C LEU A 511 26.38 4.00 -3.46
N PRO A 512 25.89 5.25 -3.58
CA PRO A 512 26.11 6.24 -2.53
C PRO A 512 25.44 5.77 -1.23
N ALA A 513 26.02 6.11 -0.08
CA ALA A 513 25.42 5.85 1.22
C ALA A 513 25.79 6.98 2.19
N ASP A 514 24.85 7.38 3.04
CA ASP A 514 25.09 8.43 4.05
C ASP A 514 25.97 7.89 5.19
N CYS A 515 25.84 6.60 5.50
CA CYS A 515 26.64 5.93 6.51
C CYS A 515 27.11 4.55 6.06
N HIS A 516 28.42 4.32 6.12
CA HIS A 516 29.05 3.02 5.86
C HIS A 516 29.44 2.34 7.17
N MET A 517 28.83 1.21 7.47
CA MET A 517 29.13 0.37 8.63
C MET A 517 29.80 -0.93 8.19
N ALA A 518 30.97 -1.24 8.76
CA ALA A 518 31.61 -2.54 8.58
C ALA A 518 31.17 -3.50 9.69
N LEU A 519 30.51 -4.59 9.28
CA LEU A 519 30.03 -5.63 10.18
C LEU A 519 31.22 -6.41 10.75
N ARG A 520 31.25 -6.57 12.08
CA ARG A 520 32.22 -7.42 12.77
C ARG A 520 31.49 -8.56 13.48
N PRO A 521 31.37 -9.74 12.85
CA PRO A 521 30.68 -10.86 13.48
C PRO A 521 31.46 -11.37 14.69
N HIS A 522 30.81 -11.40 15.85
CA HIS A 522 31.34 -11.96 17.11
C HIS A 522 30.80 -13.37 17.38
N GLN A 523 29.69 -13.74 16.73
CA GLN A 523 28.99 -15.00 16.89
C GLN A 523 28.64 -15.60 15.53
N SER A 524 28.37 -16.90 15.48
CA SER A 524 27.84 -17.53 14.27
C SER A 524 26.45 -16.98 13.93
N PRO A 525 26.12 -16.77 12.65
CA PRO A 525 24.80 -16.31 12.24
C PRO A 525 23.72 -17.28 12.70
N GLN A 526 22.64 -16.75 13.27
CA GLN A 526 21.48 -17.54 13.70
C GLN A 526 20.28 -17.28 12.78
N PRO A 527 19.46 -18.30 12.47
CA PRO A 527 18.22 -18.11 11.72
C PRO A 527 17.27 -17.16 12.45
N VAL A 528 16.64 -16.25 11.69
CA VAL A 528 15.74 -15.21 12.23
C VAL A 528 14.55 -15.81 12.95
N GLU A 529 14.00 -16.90 12.42
CA GLU A 529 12.86 -17.62 13.02
C GLU A 529 13.13 -18.06 14.46
N ARG A 530 14.37 -18.48 14.77
CA ARG A 530 14.73 -18.87 16.14
C ARG A 530 14.80 -17.68 17.08
N ALA A 531 15.36 -16.56 16.61
CA ALA A 531 15.40 -15.34 17.41
C ALA A 531 13.99 -14.80 17.69
N LEU A 532 13.14 -14.78 16.66
CA LEU A 532 11.75 -14.31 16.76
C LEU A 532 10.88 -15.22 17.63
N SER A 533 11.11 -16.54 17.62
CA SER A 533 10.34 -17.50 18.45
C SER A 533 10.45 -17.24 19.96
N ARG A 534 11.48 -16.52 20.41
CA ARG A 534 11.70 -16.16 21.82
C ARG A 534 10.96 -14.89 22.23
N ILE A 535 10.41 -14.15 21.27
CA ILE A 535 9.75 -12.87 21.50
C ILE A 535 8.24 -13.09 21.60
N SER A 536 7.64 -12.51 22.63
CA SER A 536 6.19 -12.57 22.80
C SER A 536 5.46 -11.75 21.72
N ALA A 537 4.25 -12.17 21.34
CA ALA A 537 3.45 -11.44 20.36
C ALA A 537 3.18 -9.97 20.80
N VAL A 538 2.97 -9.75 22.11
CA VAL A 538 2.74 -8.42 22.70
C VAL A 538 4.00 -7.55 22.56
N THR A 539 5.17 -8.09 22.91
CA THR A 539 6.45 -7.40 22.73
C THR A 539 6.65 -7.01 21.26
N MET A 540 6.34 -7.92 20.33
CA MET A 540 6.51 -7.65 18.90
C MET A 540 5.59 -6.53 18.41
N GLU A 541 4.35 -6.51 18.86
CA GLU A 541 3.42 -5.41 18.57
C GLU A 541 3.91 -4.08 19.14
N ARG A 542 4.46 -4.08 20.37
CA ARG A 542 5.08 -2.89 20.97
C ARG A 542 6.31 -2.42 20.20
N MET A 543 7.15 -3.32 19.70
CA MET A 543 8.30 -3.00 18.85
C MET A 543 7.86 -2.36 17.52
N ARG A 544 6.83 -2.92 16.87
CA ARG A 544 6.23 -2.36 15.64
C ARG A 544 5.64 -0.99 15.88
N ALA A 545 4.93 -0.81 17.01
CA ALA A 545 4.39 0.48 17.41
C ALA A 545 5.53 1.48 17.64
N PHE A 546 6.57 1.09 18.39
CA PHE A 546 7.73 1.93 18.69
C PHE A 546 8.40 2.46 17.41
N LEU A 547 8.70 1.58 16.45
CA LEU A 547 9.27 1.98 15.16
C LEU A 547 8.35 2.93 14.37
N GLY A 548 7.03 2.69 14.41
CA GLY A 548 6.05 3.56 13.77
C GLY A 548 5.98 4.95 14.38
N VAL A 549 5.89 5.04 15.72
CA VAL A 549 5.76 6.31 16.45
C VAL A 549 7.06 7.10 16.38
N ALA A 550 8.22 6.47 16.56
CA ALA A 550 9.52 7.14 16.55
C ALA A 550 9.78 7.91 15.24
N ARG A 551 9.30 7.38 14.10
CA ARG A 551 9.43 8.02 12.78
C ARG A 551 8.58 9.28 12.60
N LEU A 552 7.43 9.32 13.29
CA LEU A 552 6.45 10.40 13.23
C LEU A 552 6.65 11.41 14.36
N ALA A 553 7.60 11.15 15.26
CA ALA A 553 7.86 11.96 16.42
C ALA A 553 8.48 13.31 16.07
N GLU A 554 7.96 14.36 16.71
CA GLU A 554 8.54 15.68 16.63
C GLU A 554 9.82 15.77 17.44
N TYR A 555 10.78 16.47 16.87
CA TYR A 555 12.08 16.72 17.47
C TYR A 555 12.39 18.20 17.39
N SER A 556 12.86 18.75 18.50
CA SER A 556 13.27 20.15 18.60
C SER A 556 14.65 20.26 19.23
N LEU A 557 15.41 21.25 18.79
CA LEU A 557 16.74 21.53 19.33
C LEU A 557 16.66 22.78 20.23
N SER A 558 17.04 22.64 21.49
CA SER A 558 17.05 23.76 22.44
C SER A 558 18.13 24.79 22.06
N SER A 559 17.91 26.06 22.41
CA SER A 559 18.86 27.15 22.15
C SER A 559 20.19 26.96 22.87
N GLU A 560 20.18 26.32 24.04
CA GLU A 560 21.37 25.91 24.78
C GLU A 560 22.19 24.89 24.01
N MET A 561 21.53 23.86 23.45
CA MET A 561 22.21 22.83 22.69
C MET A 561 22.75 23.35 21.36
N GLN A 562 22.04 24.27 20.70
CA GLN A 562 22.57 24.95 19.50
C GLN A 562 23.91 25.64 19.76
N LYS A 563 24.07 26.32 20.90
CA LYS A 563 25.35 26.93 21.29
C LYS A 563 26.43 25.89 21.56
N ILE A 564 26.11 24.84 22.32
CA ILE A 564 27.05 23.75 22.62
C ILE A 564 27.55 23.10 21.32
N LEU A 565 26.65 22.82 20.38
CA LEU A 565 26.97 22.22 19.09
C LEU A 565 27.83 23.15 18.21
N GLN A 566 27.53 24.45 18.19
CA GLN A 566 28.32 25.44 17.46
C GLN A 566 29.74 25.54 18.03
N ASP A 567 29.87 25.64 19.36
CA ASP A 567 31.16 25.72 20.03
C ASP A 567 31.98 24.43 19.81
N ASP A 568 31.36 23.26 19.87
CA ASP A 568 32.02 21.96 19.64
C ASP A 568 32.48 21.80 18.19
N PHE A 569 31.67 22.25 17.22
CA PHE A 569 32.06 22.26 15.80
C PHE A 569 33.26 23.18 15.54
N VAL A 570 33.25 24.38 16.12
CA VAL A 570 34.37 25.32 16.01
C VAL A 570 35.63 24.75 16.67
N LYS A 571 35.53 24.19 17.88
CA LYS A 571 36.67 23.55 18.58
C LYS A 571 37.25 22.39 17.78
N SER A 572 36.39 21.50 17.27
CA SER A 572 36.84 20.34 16.47
C SER A 572 37.61 20.76 15.21
N ARG A 573 37.21 21.86 14.56
CA ARG A 573 37.93 22.43 13.40
C ARG A 573 39.20 23.18 13.77
N GLN A 574 39.24 23.81 14.94
CA GLN A 574 40.46 24.45 15.46
C GLN A 574 41.55 23.43 15.77
N GLU A 575 41.16 22.27 16.32
CA GLU A 575 42.11 21.19 16.63
C GLU A 575 42.69 20.55 15.36
N ASN A 576 41.85 20.27 14.36
CA ASN A 576 42.28 19.76 13.05
C ASN A 576 41.25 20.10 11.96
N GLN A 577 41.65 20.91 10.98
CA GLN A 577 40.75 21.40 9.93
C GLN A 577 40.16 20.30 9.02
N SER A 578 40.83 19.15 8.92
CA SER A 578 40.39 17.96 8.16
C SER A 578 39.56 16.96 8.96
N ASN A 579 39.40 17.15 10.27
CA ASN A 579 38.81 16.15 11.16
C ASN A 579 37.27 16.15 11.13
N MET A 580 36.66 17.28 10.75
CA MET A 580 35.21 17.45 10.70
C MET A 580 34.77 18.26 9.46
N THR A 581 34.24 17.57 8.45
CA THR A 581 33.58 18.21 7.30
C THR A 581 32.16 18.67 7.67
N ALA A 582 31.54 19.49 6.81
CA ALA A 582 30.15 19.90 7.02
C ALA A 582 29.17 18.70 6.91
N GLU A 583 29.48 17.75 6.03
CA GLU A 583 28.73 16.50 5.87
C GLU A 583 28.84 15.60 7.10
N ASP A 584 30.06 15.47 7.67
CA ASP A 584 30.28 14.74 8.92
C ASP A 584 29.47 15.34 10.08
N PHE A 585 29.44 16.67 10.17
CA PHE A 585 28.67 17.36 11.20
C PHE A 585 27.17 17.18 10.99
N HIS A 586 26.69 17.24 9.74
CA HIS A 586 25.29 16.96 9.42
C HIS A 586 24.90 15.53 9.80
N LEU A 587 25.75 14.53 9.50
CA LEU A 587 25.55 13.15 9.90
C LEU A 587 25.50 13.01 11.43
N LEU A 588 26.40 13.68 12.18
CA LEU A 588 26.36 13.66 13.64
C LEU A 588 25.08 14.27 14.21
N LEU A 589 24.59 15.38 13.65
CA LEU A 589 23.31 15.98 14.05
C LEU A 589 22.14 15.03 13.78
N LEU A 590 22.15 14.38 12.62
CA LEU A 590 21.14 13.38 12.24
C LEU A 590 21.15 12.19 13.20
N LEU A 591 22.31 11.59 13.44
CA LEU A 591 22.48 10.48 14.38
C LEU A 591 22.03 10.87 15.78
N SER A 592 22.35 12.09 16.23
CA SER A 592 21.95 12.61 17.53
C SER A 592 20.44 12.78 17.66
N ARG A 593 19.78 13.29 16.62
CA ARG A 593 18.32 13.35 16.55
C ARG A 593 17.71 11.94 16.63
N LEU A 594 18.18 11.01 15.80
CA LEU A 594 17.65 9.64 15.77
C LEU A 594 17.90 8.94 17.10
N MET A 595 19.05 9.16 17.72
CA MET A 595 19.39 8.58 19.01
C MET A 595 18.47 9.11 20.12
N SER A 596 18.25 10.42 20.20
CA SER A 596 17.26 11.02 21.12
C SER A 596 15.87 10.40 20.95
N LEU A 597 15.39 10.31 19.70
CA LEU A 597 14.09 9.70 19.40
C LEU A 597 14.05 8.22 19.79
N SER A 598 15.14 7.47 19.60
CA SER A 598 15.23 6.07 20.01
C SER A 598 15.08 5.89 21.53
N HIS A 599 15.48 6.90 22.32
CA HIS A 599 15.34 6.92 23.78
C HIS A 599 14.02 7.54 24.25
N GLY A 600 13.12 7.89 23.33
CA GLY A 600 11.85 8.54 23.63
C GLY A 600 11.97 10.01 24.06
N GLN A 601 13.08 10.66 23.73
CA GLN A 601 13.32 12.07 24.01
C GLN A 601 13.09 12.91 22.75
N SER A 602 12.36 14.01 22.88
CA SER A 602 12.10 14.96 21.79
C SER A 602 13.16 16.07 21.67
N THR A 603 14.15 16.07 22.57
CA THR A 603 15.25 17.03 22.62
C THR A 603 16.59 16.33 22.79
N LEU A 604 17.67 17.00 22.37
CA LEU A 604 19.04 16.49 22.50
C LEU A 604 19.68 16.90 23.82
N THR A 605 20.26 15.93 24.52
CA THR A 605 21.04 16.16 25.74
C THR A 605 22.55 16.10 25.46
N PRO A 606 23.39 16.77 26.30
CA PRO A 606 24.85 16.71 26.16
C PRO A 606 25.41 15.28 26.25
N GLU A 607 24.82 14.43 27.08
CA GLU A 607 25.24 13.05 27.27
C GLU A 607 25.05 12.25 25.97
N MET A 608 23.90 12.43 25.32
CA MET A 608 23.57 11.76 24.06
C MET A 608 24.48 12.22 22.92
N TRP A 609 24.78 13.53 22.87
CA TRP A 609 25.75 14.08 21.91
C TRP A 609 27.12 13.41 22.06
N ASN A 610 27.61 13.26 23.29
CA ASN A 610 28.89 12.59 23.55
C ASN A 610 28.84 11.09 23.23
N GLN A 611 27.72 10.42 23.50
CA GLN A 611 27.52 9.02 23.15
C GLN A 611 27.58 8.80 21.64
N VAL A 612 26.92 9.67 20.86
CA VAL A 612 26.96 9.60 19.39
C VAL A 612 28.35 9.88 18.84
N LYS A 613 29.10 10.84 19.42
CA LYS A 613 30.51 11.07 19.04
C LYS A 613 31.37 9.83 19.29
N GLN A 614 31.18 9.15 20.42
CA GLN A 614 31.92 7.91 20.73
C GLN A 614 31.54 6.78 19.77
N MET A 615 30.25 6.61 19.49
CA MET A 615 29.71 5.64 18.54
C MET A 615 30.30 5.84 17.14
N GLU A 616 30.34 7.10 16.67
CA GLU A 616 30.89 7.47 15.38
C GLU A 616 32.42 7.28 15.31
N LYS A 617 33.13 7.57 16.40
CA LYS A 617 34.57 7.29 16.52
C LYS A 617 34.86 5.78 16.41
N GLU A 618 34.05 4.95 17.08
CA GLU A 618 34.18 3.50 16.97
C GLU A 618 33.91 3.04 15.53
N ARG A 619 32.83 3.49 14.89
CA ARG A 619 32.53 3.18 13.49
C ARG A 619 33.71 3.53 12.56
N ARG A 620 34.24 4.75 12.65
CA ARG A 620 35.36 5.20 11.81
C ARG A 620 36.60 4.34 11.99
N SER A 621 36.87 3.88 13.21
CA SER A 621 38.00 2.98 13.47
C SER A 621 37.87 1.64 12.74
N ARG A 622 36.64 1.21 12.42
CA ARG A 622 36.38 -0.04 11.67
C ARG A 622 36.67 0.08 10.18
N LEU A 623 36.67 1.29 9.61
CA LEU A 623 36.89 1.52 8.18
C LEU A 623 38.36 1.73 7.82
N ILE A 624 39.21 1.98 8.82
CA ILE A 624 40.65 2.23 8.64
C ILE A 624 41.45 0.91 8.75
N CYS A 625 40.88 -0.10 9.41
CA CYS A 625 41.41 -1.46 9.48
C CYS A 625 40.95 -2.28 8.28
#